data_AF-A0A6P6SNG0-F1
#
_entry.id   AF-A0A6P6SNG0-F1
#
_cell.length_a   1.000
_cell.length_b   1.000
_cell.length_c   1.000
_cell.angle_alpha   90.00
_cell.angle_beta   90.00
_cell.angle_gamma   90.00
#
_symmetry.space_group_name_H-M   'P 1'
#
loop_
_entity.id
_entity.type
_entity.pdbx_description
1 polymer ?
#
loop_
_entity_poly.entity_id
_entity_poly.type
_entity_poly.pdbx_seq_one_letter_code
_entity_poly.pdbx_strand_id
1 'polypeptide(L)'
;MDLMEAGGQRKLQLQELEELRHEAYENAAIYKEKSKIFHDQQVSRKSFVVGQKVLLYHSRLELFPVEIQSLKTEKRFVVNGHHLKLYYEGFNSEQVEVLFLDNQSGEV
;
A
#
# COMPACT_ATOMS: atom_id res chain seq x y z
N MET A 1 -28.67 45.21 -21.54
CA MET A 1 -28.78 44.05 -20.63
C MET A 1 -29.02 44.59 -19.24
N ASP A 2 -30.04 44.08 -18.56
CA ASP A 2 -30.36 44.50 -17.19
C ASP A 2 -29.28 43.98 -16.23
N LEU A 3 -28.73 44.88 -15.42
CA LEU A 3 -27.60 44.59 -14.54
C LEU A 3 -27.97 43.59 -13.43
N MET A 4 -29.24 43.58 -13.01
CA MET A 4 -29.77 42.62 -12.03
C MET A 4 -29.87 41.21 -12.59
N GLU A 5 -30.32 41.07 -13.83
CA GLU A 5 -30.46 39.78 -14.52
C GLU A 5 -29.09 39.11 -14.76
N ALA A 6 -28.09 39.90 -15.16
CA ALA A 6 -26.72 39.45 -15.32
C ALA A 6 -26.07 38.98 -13.99
N GLY A 7 -26.43 39.62 -12.87
CA GLY A 7 -25.99 39.21 -11.54
C GLY A 7 -26.58 37.87 -11.10
N GLY A 8 -27.87 37.65 -11.38
CA GLY A 8 -28.55 36.38 -11.11
C GLY A 8 -27.96 35.22 -11.90
N GLN A 9 -27.72 35.43 -13.21
CA GLN A 9 -27.09 34.42 -14.07
C GLN A 9 -25.68 34.04 -13.61
N ARG A 10 -24.85 35.03 -13.23
CA ARG A 10 -23.50 34.75 -12.70
C ARG A 10 -23.55 33.96 -11.40
N LYS A 11 -24.49 34.26 -10.50
CA LYS A 11 -24.67 33.52 -9.25
C LYS A 11 -25.05 32.06 -9.52
N LEU A 12 -25.95 31.82 -10.47
CA LEU A 12 -26.35 30.47 -10.87
C LEU A 12 -25.16 29.67 -11.43
N GLN A 13 -24.39 30.28 -12.36
CA GLN A 13 -23.19 29.65 -12.92
C GLN A 13 -22.14 29.30 -11.86
N LEU A 14 -21.95 30.16 -10.86
CA LEU A 14 -21.02 29.88 -9.77
C LEU A 14 -21.49 28.70 -8.91
N GLN A 15 -22.79 28.60 -8.66
CA GLN A 15 -23.36 27.48 -7.92
C GLN A 15 -23.20 26.16 -8.69
N GLU A 16 -23.48 26.16 -9.99
CA GLU A 16 -23.27 24.99 -10.86
C GLU A 16 -21.80 24.53 -10.84
N LEU A 17 -20.85 25.46 -10.91
CA LEU A 17 -19.42 25.12 -10.82
C LEU A 17 -19.03 24.54 -9.47
N GLU A 18 -19.63 25.03 -8.39
CA GLU A 18 -19.37 24.54 -7.04
C GLU A 18 -19.92 23.13 -6.84
N GLU A 19 -21.11 22.84 -7.36
CA GLU A 19 -21.72 21.52 -7.38
C GLU A 19 -20.87 20.52 -8.17
N LEU A 20 -20.43 20.89 -9.38
CA LEU A 20 -19.55 20.05 -10.21
C LEU A 20 -18.21 19.73 -9.51
N ARG A 21 -17.63 20.72 -8.82
CA ARG A 21 -16.40 20.51 -8.04
C ARG A 21 -16.62 19.55 -6.88
N HIS A 22 -17.74 19.69 -6.19
CA HIS A 22 -18.08 18.81 -5.07
C HIS A 22 -18.24 17.37 -5.55
N GLU A 23 -19.03 17.16 -6.59
CA GLU A 23 -19.24 15.85 -7.20
C GLU A 23 -17.91 15.22 -7.67
N ALA A 24 -17.03 16.00 -8.30
CA ALA A 24 -15.72 15.52 -8.72
C ALA A 24 -14.86 15.02 -7.53
N TYR A 25 -14.87 15.73 -6.40
CA TYR A 25 -14.12 15.32 -5.22
C TYR A 25 -14.71 14.09 -4.53
N GLU A 26 -16.04 14.00 -4.43
CA GLU A 26 -16.70 12.80 -3.89
C GLU A 26 -16.41 11.58 -4.75
N ASN A 27 -16.53 11.71 -6.07
CA ASN A 27 -16.21 10.65 -7.02
C ASN A 27 -14.74 10.21 -6.93
N ALA A 28 -13.81 11.16 -6.79
CA ALA A 28 -12.40 10.86 -6.60
C ALA A 28 -12.13 10.13 -5.28
N ALA A 29 -12.81 10.51 -4.19
CA ALA A 29 -12.70 9.83 -2.89
C ALA A 29 -13.20 8.37 -2.98
N ILE A 30 -14.37 8.17 -3.59
CA ILE A 30 -14.96 6.85 -3.81
C ILE A 30 -14.02 5.97 -4.65
N TYR A 31 -13.44 6.52 -5.73
CA TYR A 31 -12.53 5.76 -6.57
C TYR A 31 -11.26 5.33 -5.83
N LYS A 32 -10.68 6.22 -5.01
CA LYS A 32 -9.51 5.90 -4.18
C LYS A 32 -9.83 4.82 -3.16
N GLU A 33 -10.98 4.90 -2.49
CA GLU A 33 -11.41 3.90 -1.52
C GLU A 33 -11.62 2.53 -2.19
N LYS A 34 -12.34 2.48 -3.31
CA LYS A 34 -12.52 1.25 -4.09
C LYS A 34 -11.19 0.65 -4.54
N SER A 35 -10.28 1.49 -5.03
CA SER A 35 -8.95 1.08 -5.46
C SER A 35 -8.13 0.53 -4.29
N LYS A 36 -8.23 1.15 -3.11
CA LYS A 36 -7.58 0.66 -1.89
C LYS A 36 -8.15 -0.69 -1.46
N ILE A 37 -9.47 -0.86 -1.43
CA ILE A 37 -10.11 -2.13 -1.07
C ILE A 37 -9.68 -3.23 -2.05
N PHE A 38 -9.73 -2.96 -3.35
CA PHE A 38 -9.28 -3.92 -4.37
C PHE A 38 -7.80 -4.26 -4.20
N HIS A 39 -6.94 -3.26 -3.97
CA HIS A 39 -5.53 -3.46 -3.73
C HIS A 39 -5.31 -4.32 -2.48
N ASP A 40 -5.92 -3.97 -1.35
CA ASP A 40 -5.79 -4.66 -0.07
C ASP A 40 -6.32 -6.11 -0.14
N GLN A 41 -7.37 -6.36 -0.93
CA GLN A 41 -7.84 -7.71 -1.23
C GLN A 41 -6.84 -8.50 -2.08
N GLN A 42 -6.15 -7.84 -3.01
CA GLN A 42 -5.15 -8.46 -3.88
C GLN A 42 -3.77 -8.61 -3.19
N VAL A 43 -3.53 -7.90 -2.07
CA VAL A 43 -2.34 -8.12 -1.22
C VAL A 43 -2.42 -9.53 -0.64
N SER A 44 -1.76 -10.48 -1.28
CA SER A 44 -1.62 -11.82 -0.72
C SER A 44 -0.85 -11.74 0.61
N ARG A 45 -1.47 -12.10 1.73
CA ARG A 45 -0.76 -12.28 2.99
C ARG A 45 0.03 -13.58 2.92
N LYS A 46 1.36 -13.48 2.90
CA LYS A 46 2.24 -14.65 2.85
C LYS A 46 2.75 -14.96 4.25
N SER A 47 2.61 -16.21 4.66
CA SER A 47 3.15 -16.69 5.92
C SER A 47 4.46 -17.42 5.68
N PHE A 48 5.50 -17.03 6.40
CA PHE A 48 6.85 -17.58 6.32
C PHE A 48 7.21 -18.30 7.61
N VAL A 49 8.09 -19.29 7.53
CA VAL A 49 8.62 -20.01 8.70
C VAL A 49 10.04 -19.52 8.99
N VAL A 50 10.46 -19.58 10.26
CA VAL A 50 11.86 -19.28 10.65
C VAL A 50 12.82 -20.20 9.87
N GLY A 51 13.95 -19.66 9.41
CA GLY A 51 14.92 -20.37 8.57
C GLY A 51 14.54 -20.42 7.08
N GLN A 52 13.43 -19.82 6.69
CA GLN A 52 13.07 -19.70 5.29
C GLN A 52 13.88 -18.57 4.62
N LYS A 53 14.46 -18.90 3.46
CA LYS A 53 15.11 -17.92 2.58
C LYS A 53 14.04 -17.20 1.75
N VAL A 54 14.08 -15.88 1.78
CA VAL A 54 13.14 -15.00 1.08
C VAL A 54 13.92 -13.91 0.36
N LEU A 55 13.38 -13.41 -0.75
CA LEU A 55 13.88 -12.17 -1.34
C LEU A 55 13.02 -11.01 -0.84
N LEU A 56 13.67 -10.02 -0.24
CA LEU A 56 13.06 -8.76 0.15
C LEU A 56 13.27 -7.74 -0.96
N TYR A 57 12.20 -7.01 -1.28
CA TYR A 57 12.24 -5.90 -2.23
C TYR A 57 12.38 -4.59 -1.47
N HIS A 58 13.46 -3.86 -1.72
CA HIS A 58 13.61 -2.49 -1.23
C HIS A 58 12.99 -1.48 -2.21
N SER A 59 12.68 -0.29 -1.69
CA SER A 59 12.15 0.83 -2.50
C SER A 59 13.07 1.24 -3.66
N ARG A 60 14.35 0.89 -3.58
CA ARG A 60 15.36 1.10 -4.64
C ARG A 60 15.34 0.04 -5.75
N LEU A 61 14.32 -0.83 -5.77
CA LEU A 61 14.10 -1.91 -6.73
C LEU A 61 15.14 -3.04 -6.70
N GLU A 62 16.00 -3.08 -5.67
CA GLU A 62 16.99 -4.13 -5.48
C GLU A 62 16.39 -5.30 -4.69
N LEU A 63 16.63 -6.51 -5.19
CA LEU A 63 16.28 -7.77 -4.56
C LEU A 63 17.51 -8.31 -3.84
N PHE A 64 17.37 -8.64 -2.56
CA PHE A 64 18.45 -9.22 -1.77
C PHE A 64 17.96 -10.45 -1.00
N PRO A 65 18.80 -11.50 -0.90
CA PRO A 65 18.49 -12.71 -0.17
C PRO A 65 18.59 -12.48 1.33
N VAL A 66 17.50 -12.81 2.01
CA VAL A 66 17.37 -12.68 3.45
C VAL A 66 16.93 -14.02 4.04
N GLU A 67 17.51 -14.37 5.17
CA GLU A 67 17.01 -15.44 6.02
C GLU A 67 16.19 -14.86 7.18
N ILE A 68 14.98 -15.37 7.35
CA ILE A 68 14.09 -14.92 8.43
C ILE A 68 14.54 -15.60 9.73
N GLN A 69 15.02 -14.80 10.69
CA GLN A 69 15.36 -15.24 12.03
C GLN A 69 14.45 -14.57 13.08
N SER A 70 14.05 -15.34 14.09
CA SER A 70 13.24 -14.86 15.22
C SER A 70 14.08 -14.87 16.48
N LEU A 71 14.19 -13.72 17.16
CA LEU A 71 14.93 -13.63 18.41
C LEU A 71 14.16 -14.20 19.62
N LYS A 72 12.85 -14.46 19.50
CA LYS A 72 11.99 -14.75 20.67
C LYS A 72 10.99 -15.91 20.52
N THR A 73 10.75 -16.51 19.34
CA THR A 73 9.68 -17.54 19.24
C THR A 73 9.80 -18.48 18.04
N GLU A 74 9.43 -19.76 18.25
CA GLU A 74 9.28 -20.88 17.27
C GLU A 74 8.09 -20.71 16.28
N LYS A 75 7.73 -19.48 15.90
CA LYS A 75 6.45 -19.22 15.23
C LYS A 75 6.60 -18.56 13.87
N ARG A 76 5.68 -18.96 12.98
CA ARG A 76 5.46 -18.48 11.61
C ARG A 76 5.20 -16.97 11.59
N PHE A 77 5.81 -16.24 10.66
CA PHE A 77 5.70 -14.79 10.47
C PHE A 77 4.79 -14.47 9.29
N VAL A 78 3.89 -13.51 9.44
CA VAL A 78 3.03 -13.03 8.33
C VAL A 78 3.55 -11.68 7.87
N VAL A 79 3.93 -11.59 6.59
CA VAL A 79 4.38 -10.34 5.99
C VAL A 79 3.42 -9.95 4.89
N ASN A 80 3.20 -8.64 4.73
CA ASN A 80 2.44 -8.10 3.61
C ASN A 80 3.15 -8.49 2.31
N GLY A 81 2.54 -9.38 1.52
CA GLY A 81 3.21 -10.16 0.46
C GLY A 81 3.69 -9.38 -0.76
N HIS A 82 3.63 -8.05 -0.73
CA HIS A 82 4.28 -7.17 -1.70
C HIS A 82 5.79 -7.00 -1.43
N HIS A 83 6.24 -7.14 -0.18
CA HIS A 83 7.64 -6.94 0.16
C HIS A 83 8.46 -8.23 0.15
N LEU A 84 7.83 -9.38 0.37
CA LEU A 84 8.51 -10.67 0.39
C LEU A 84 7.99 -11.60 -0.70
N LYS A 85 8.90 -12.07 -1.55
CA LYS A 85 8.61 -13.07 -2.57
C LYS A 85 9.29 -14.39 -2.21
N LEU A 86 8.48 -15.45 -2.18
CA LEU A 86 8.92 -16.83 -2.01
C LEU A 86 9.75 -17.22 -3.23
N TYR A 87 10.97 -17.70 -3.02
CA TYR A 87 11.84 -18.22 -4.07
C TYR A 87 12.47 -19.53 -3.61
N TYR A 88 12.51 -20.51 -4.51
CA TYR A 88 13.20 -21.79 -4.32
C TYR A 88 14.42 -21.80 -5.26
N GLU A 89 15.60 -22.02 -4.67
CA GLU A 89 16.89 -22.40 -5.30
C GLU A 89 17.60 -21.42 -6.26
N GLY A 90 18.84 -21.04 -5.92
CA GLY A 90 19.82 -20.51 -6.89
C GLY A 90 20.88 -19.51 -6.39
N PHE A 91 20.79 -18.98 -5.16
CA PHE A 91 21.75 -17.95 -4.70
C PHE A 91 22.90 -18.53 -3.87
N ASN A 92 24.12 -18.05 -4.15
CA ASN A 92 25.30 -18.30 -3.32
C ASN A 92 25.03 -17.83 -1.89
N SER A 93 25.15 -18.75 -0.94
CA SER A 93 24.90 -18.57 0.50
C SER A 93 25.83 -17.56 1.20
N GLU A 94 26.76 -16.94 0.47
CA GLU A 94 27.82 -16.09 1.01
C GLU A 94 27.41 -14.60 1.17
N GLN A 95 26.25 -14.18 0.65
CA GLN A 95 25.75 -12.80 0.71
C GLN A 95 24.33 -12.71 1.31
N VAL A 96 24.02 -13.53 2.31
CA VAL A 96 22.71 -13.50 2.98
C VAL A 96 22.77 -12.50 4.13
N GLU A 97 21.97 -11.43 4.05
CA GLU A 97 21.77 -10.52 5.18
C GLU A 97 20.72 -11.08 6.14
N VAL A 98 20.99 -10.99 7.44
CA VAL A 98 20.06 -11.43 8.49
C VAL A 98 19.18 -10.26 8.87
N LEU A 99 17.87 -10.40 8.66
CA LEU A 99 16.89 -9.42 9.15
C LEU A 99 16.33 -9.84 10.49
N PHE A 100 16.52 -8.97 11.49
CA PHE A 100 15.86 -9.08 12.78
C PHE A 100 14.52 -8.35 12.70
N LEU A 101 13.43 -9.12 12.74
CA LEU A 101 12.08 -8.57 12.76
C LEU A 101 11.65 -8.37 14.22
N ASP A 102 11.85 -7.16 14.74
CA ASP A 102 11.22 -6.76 15.99
C ASP A 102 9.73 -6.52 15.74
N ASN A 103 8.87 -7.24 16.46
CA ASN A 103 7.43 -6.96 16.51
C ASN A 103 7.22 -5.59 17.18
N GLN A 104 7.38 -4.50 16.43
CA GLN A 104 6.79 -3.21 16.77
C GLN A 104 5.53 -3.02 15.93
N SER A 105 4.53 -3.89 16.11
CA SER A 105 3.15 -3.53 15.80
C SER A 105 2.65 -2.66 16.94
N GLY A 106 2.95 -1.35 16.84
CA GLY A 106 2.38 -0.34 17.70
C GLY A 106 0.86 -0.30 17.57
N GLU A 107 0.21 -0.22 18.72
CA GLU A 107 -1.13 0.32 18.91
C GLU A 107 -1.30 1.62 18.10
N VAL A 108 -2.37 1.72 17.30
CA VAL A 108 -3.44 2.76 17.37
C VAL A 108 -4.68 2.22 16.65
#